data_AF-A0A3D3TNA0-F1
#
_entry.id   AF-A0A3D3TNA0-F1
#
_cell.length_a   1.000
_cell.length_b   1.000
_cell.length_c   1.000
_cell.angle_alpha   90.00
_cell.angle_beta   90.00
_cell.angle_gamma   90.00
#
_symmetry.space_group_name_H-M   'P 1'
#
loop_
_entity.id
_entity.type
_entity.pdbx_description
1 polymer ?
#
loop_
_entity_poly.entity_id
_entity_poly.type
_entity_poly.pdbx_seq_one_letter_code
_entity_poly.pdbx_strand_id
1 'polypeptide(L)'
;MEEFLSGDLFKWVIMPLIIFFARIIDVSLGTTRIIMVSRGKKEMASAIGFFEIILWLLVASKVIQSVDNVLYILAYAGGFAAGSYIGMLIDERLAIGTVSVRLIISRDPTELIEKLCQAGFGVTKIDATGARGKAYIVYSIINRKEVEDFERIALE
;
A
#
# COMPACT_ATOMS: atom_id res chain seq x y z
N MET A 1 -12.41 39.82 -3.87
CA MET A 1 -11.81 38.54 -3.40
C MET A 1 -12.13 38.28 -1.93
N GLU A 2 -12.35 39.32 -1.11
CA GLU A 2 -12.78 39.17 0.30
C GLU A 2 -14.26 38.78 0.49
N GLU A 3 -15.16 39.11 -0.44
CA GLU A 3 -16.60 38.72 -0.32
C GLU A 3 -16.89 37.23 -0.56
N PHE A 4 -15.99 36.48 -1.21
CA PHE A 4 -16.19 35.04 -1.41
C PHE A 4 -15.86 34.22 -0.14
N LEU A 5 -15.13 34.83 0.81
CA LEU A 5 -14.69 34.20 2.05
C LEU A 5 -15.66 34.43 3.22
N SER A 6 -16.64 35.33 3.07
CA SER A 6 -17.60 35.73 4.11
C SER A 6 -18.99 35.11 3.95
N GLY A 7 -19.22 34.28 2.92
CA GLY A 7 -20.48 33.59 2.74
C GLY A 7 -20.63 32.40 3.68
N ASP A 8 -21.80 32.26 4.32
CA ASP A 8 -22.15 31.08 5.13
C ASP A 8 -21.89 29.77 4.37
N LEU A 9 -22.08 29.75 3.05
CA LEU A 9 -21.75 28.60 2.19
C LEU A 9 -20.27 28.18 2.28
N PHE A 10 -19.34 29.13 2.33
CA PHE A 10 -17.92 28.84 2.41
C PHE A 10 -17.57 28.21 3.75
N LYS A 11 -18.13 28.76 4.85
CA LYS A 11 -17.90 28.26 6.21
C LYS A 11 -18.57 26.89 6.45
N TRP A 12 -19.78 26.67 5.97
CA TRP A 12 -20.55 25.47 6.31
C TRP A 12 -20.37 24.32 5.31
N VAL A 13 -19.89 24.57 4.09
CA VAL A 13 -19.79 23.54 3.04
C VAL A 13 -18.40 23.46 2.42
N ILE A 14 -17.87 24.55 1.90
CA ILE A 14 -16.62 24.52 1.11
C ILE A 14 -15.42 24.20 2.01
N MET A 15 -15.28 24.89 3.14
CA MET A 15 -14.15 24.69 4.06
C MET A 15 -14.12 23.27 4.67
N PRO A 16 -15.23 22.70 5.18
CA PRO A 16 -15.25 21.29 5.61
C PRO A 16 -14.84 20.32 4.50
N LEU A 17 -15.30 20.52 3.26
CA LEU A 17 -14.91 19.66 2.14
C LEU A 17 -13.41 19.75 1.85
N ILE A 18 -12.83 20.95 1.85
CA ILE A 18 -11.39 21.15 1.69
C ILE A 18 -10.62 20.42 2.80
N ILE A 19 -11.04 20.56 4.06
CA ILE A 19 -10.43 19.86 5.20
C ILE A 19 -10.50 18.35 4.98
N PHE A 20 -11.66 17.83 4.60
CA PHE A 20 -11.88 16.40 4.38
C PHE A 20 -10.94 15.83 3.30
N PHE A 21 -10.91 16.45 2.10
CA PHE A 21 -10.05 15.96 1.01
C PHE A 21 -8.57 16.17 1.29
N ALA A 22 -8.18 17.29 1.91
CA ALA A 22 -6.80 17.51 2.32
C ALA A 22 -6.35 16.45 3.34
N ARG A 23 -7.20 16.08 4.30
CA ARG A 23 -6.93 15.00 5.26
C ARG A 23 -6.84 13.63 4.62
N ILE A 24 -7.63 13.36 3.57
CA ILE A 24 -7.48 12.11 2.81
C ILE A 24 -6.06 12.01 2.25
N ILE A 25 -5.61 13.05 1.55
CA ILE A 25 -4.28 13.09 0.94
C ILE A 25 -3.19 12.96 2.01
N ASP A 26 -3.30 13.75 3.09
CA ASP A 26 -2.36 13.72 4.21
C ASP A 26 -2.18 12.32 4.79
N VAL A 27 -3.29 11.68 5.17
CA VAL A 27 -3.25 10.40 5.86
C VAL A 27 -2.85 9.27 4.93
N SER A 28 -3.30 9.30 3.67
CA SER A 28 -2.85 8.33 2.67
C SER A 28 -1.33 8.40 2.44
N LEU A 29 -0.75 9.60 2.42
CA LEU A 29 0.71 9.79 2.35
C LEU A 29 1.40 9.29 3.63
N GLY A 30 0.85 9.60 4.80
CA GLY A 30 1.35 9.13 6.10
C GLY A 30 1.37 7.60 6.21
N THR A 31 0.30 6.93 5.77
CA THR A 31 0.23 5.46 5.69
C THR A 31 1.29 4.92 4.73
N THR A 32 1.37 5.47 3.52
CA THR A 32 2.39 5.07 2.53
C THR A 32 3.81 5.25 3.07
N ARG A 33 4.08 6.34 3.79
CA ARG A 33 5.37 6.60 4.45
C ARG A 33 5.72 5.51 5.45
N ILE A 34 4.81 5.14 6.34
CA ILE A 34 5.02 4.08 7.35
C ILE A 34 5.39 2.75 6.67
N ILE A 35 4.69 2.43 5.58
CA ILE A 35 4.98 1.24 4.78
C ILE A 35 6.36 1.30 4.12
N MET A 36 6.77 2.46 3.58
CA MET A 36 8.11 2.62 3.01
C MET A 36 9.20 2.43 4.07
N VAL A 37 8.95 2.89 5.31
CA VAL A 37 9.85 2.65 6.45
C VAL A 37 9.95 1.16 6.78
N SER A 38 8.82 0.45 6.90
CA SER A 38 8.83 -1.00 7.20
C SER A 38 9.52 -1.82 6.11
N ARG A 39 9.56 -1.29 4.87
CA ARG A 39 10.25 -1.88 3.71
C ARG A 39 11.69 -1.37 3.50
N GLY A 40 12.25 -0.61 4.44
CA GLY A 40 13.64 -0.12 4.39
C GLY A 40 13.91 0.97 3.35
N LYS A 41 12.88 1.52 2.69
CA LYS A 41 13.00 2.57 1.66
C LYS A 41 13.10 3.96 2.30
N LYS A 42 14.18 4.20 3.05
CA LYS A 42 14.39 5.41 3.86
C LYS A 42 14.33 6.72 3.08
N GLU A 43 14.88 6.78 1.86
CA GLU A 43 14.92 8.03 1.07
C GLU A 43 13.51 8.47 0.64
N MET A 44 12.71 7.52 0.15
CA MET A 44 11.31 7.78 -0.22
C MET A 44 10.47 8.16 0.99
N ALA A 45 10.66 7.46 2.12
CA ALA A 45 9.94 7.77 3.36
C ALA A 45 10.24 9.19 3.87
N SER A 46 11.51 9.60 3.85
CA SER A 46 11.92 10.94 4.28
C SER A 46 11.36 12.03 3.37
N ALA A 47 11.40 11.84 2.04
CA ALA A 47 10.84 12.78 1.10
C ALA A 47 9.32 12.95 1.29
N ILE A 48 8.58 11.84 1.41
CA ILE A 48 7.13 11.88 1.66
C ILE A 48 6.83 12.59 2.98
N GLY A 49 7.55 12.27 4.06
CA GLY A 49 7.35 12.89 5.37
C GLY A 49 7.58 14.40 5.38
N PHE A 50 8.53 14.89 4.58
CA PHE A 50 8.78 16.33 4.45
C PHE A 50 7.60 17.07 3.81
N PHE A 51 7.01 16.54 2.75
CA PHE A 51 5.84 17.18 2.12
C PHE A 51 4.57 17.01 2.95
N GLU A 52 4.39 15.83 3.56
CA GLU A 52 3.26 15.53 4.43
C GLU A 52 3.18 16.49 5.62
N ILE A 53 4.28 16.74 6.34
CA ILE A 53 4.23 17.61 7.52
C ILE A 53 3.81 19.06 7.18
N ILE A 54 4.14 19.55 5.98
CA ILE A 54 3.71 20.88 5.51
C ILE A 54 2.18 20.89 5.35
N LEU A 55 1.63 19.89 4.67
CA LEU A 55 0.20 19.76 4.45
C LEU A 55 -0.55 19.59 5.78
N TRP A 56 -0.03 18.76 6.68
CA TRP A 56 -0.56 18.57 8.01
C TRP A 56 -0.66 19.90 8.77
N LEU A 57 0.41 20.71 8.80
CA LEU A 57 0.43 22.00 9.49
C LEU A 57 -0.63 22.97 8.95
N LEU A 58 -0.79 23.04 7.63
CA LEU A 58 -1.78 23.92 6.99
C LEU A 58 -3.22 23.55 7.37
N VAL A 59 -3.55 22.24 7.39
CA VAL A 59 -4.89 21.78 7.73
C VAL A 59 -5.15 21.87 9.24
N ALA A 60 -4.19 21.41 10.06
CA ALA A 60 -4.32 21.38 11.51
C ALA A 60 -4.49 22.79 12.09
N SER A 61 -3.69 23.76 11.62
CA SER A 61 -3.83 25.16 12.04
C SER A 61 -5.22 25.72 11.76
N LYS A 62 -5.82 25.38 10.62
CA LYS A 62 -7.16 25.85 10.25
C LYS A 62 -8.26 25.26 11.14
N VAL A 63 -8.16 23.97 11.47
CA VAL A 63 -9.13 23.30 12.34
C VAL A 63 -9.01 23.77 13.78
N ILE A 64 -7.79 23.92 14.30
CA ILE A 64 -7.54 24.39 15.67
C ILE A 64 -8.10 25.80 15.88
N GLN A 65 -7.93 26.70 14.90
CA GLN A 65 -8.48 28.06 14.97
C GLN A 65 -10.02 28.11 14.88
N SER A 66 -10.68 27.01 14.51
CA SER A 66 -12.14 26.94 14.32
C SER A 66 -12.72 25.68 14.97
N VAL A 67 -12.18 25.32 16.14
CA VAL A 67 -12.56 24.11 16.89
C VAL A 67 -14.00 24.17 17.42
N ASP A 68 -14.59 25.35 17.49
CA ASP A 68 -16.00 25.58 17.78
C ASP A 68 -16.94 25.05 16.67
N ASN A 69 -16.42 24.87 15.44
CA ASN A 69 -17.20 24.35 14.33
C ASN A 69 -17.16 22.82 14.28
N VAL A 70 -18.23 22.18 14.76
CA VAL A 70 -18.40 20.72 14.76
C VAL A 70 -18.23 20.11 13.36
N LEU A 71 -18.63 20.80 12.28
CA LEU A 71 -18.45 20.28 10.93
C LEU A 71 -16.98 20.17 10.54
N TYR A 72 -16.10 21.05 11.03
CA TYR A 72 -14.67 20.98 10.73
C TYR A 72 -14.04 19.78 11.43
N ILE A 73 -14.47 19.52 12.67
CA ILE A 73 -14.04 18.34 13.44
C ILE A 73 -14.48 17.06 12.72
N LEU A 74 -15.76 16.99 12.31
CA LEU A 74 -16.30 15.84 11.60
C LEU A 74 -15.62 15.62 10.25
N ALA A 75 -15.38 16.70 9.48
CA ALA A 75 -14.64 16.63 8.23
C ALA A 75 -13.20 16.16 8.45
N TYR A 76 -12.53 16.64 9.49
CA TYR A 76 -11.17 16.23 9.82
C TYR A 76 -11.11 14.74 10.20
N ALA A 77 -12.01 14.29 11.09
CA ALA A 77 -12.09 12.89 11.51
C ALA A 77 -12.50 11.95 10.36
N GLY A 78 -13.48 12.36 9.56
CA GLY A 78 -13.92 11.61 8.38
C GLY A 78 -12.83 11.50 7.33
N GLY A 79 -12.13 12.61 7.05
CA GLY A 79 -11.02 12.63 6.11
C GLY A 79 -9.86 11.76 6.59
N PHE A 80 -9.60 11.73 7.90
CA PHE A 80 -8.62 10.81 8.49
C PHE A 80 -8.99 9.33 8.29
N ALA A 81 -10.25 8.96 8.57
CA ALA A 81 -10.73 7.59 8.42
C ALA A 81 -10.68 7.14 6.95
N ALA A 82 -11.19 7.98 6.03
CA ALA A 82 -11.16 7.71 4.60
C ALA A 82 -9.72 7.66 4.06
N GLY A 83 -8.86 8.59 4.46
CA GLY A 83 -7.46 8.62 4.06
C GLY A 83 -6.67 7.39 4.55
N SER A 84 -6.98 6.87 5.73
CA SER A 84 -6.39 5.62 6.25
C SER A 84 -6.79 4.43 5.37
N TYR A 85 -8.07 4.33 5.02
CA TYR A 85 -8.57 3.27 4.15
C TYR A 85 -7.94 3.35 2.75
N ILE A 86 -7.91 4.54 2.15
CA ILE A 86 -7.27 4.76 0.83
C ILE A 86 -5.76 4.47 0.91
N GLY A 87 -5.09 4.86 1.98
CA GLY A 87 -3.67 4.56 2.20
C GLY A 87 -3.39 3.05 2.21
N MET A 88 -4.27 2.26 2.85
CA MET A 88 -4.18 0.80 2.80
C MET A 88 -4.45 0.24 1.41
N LEU A 89 -5.43 0.76 0.67
CA LEU A 89 -5.67 0.36 -0.73
C LEU A 89 -4.47 0.67 -1.64
N ILE A 90 -3.81 1.80 -1.43
CA ILE A 90 -2.57 2.15 -2.15
C ILE A 90 -1.49 1.11 -1.85
N ASP A 91 -1.34 0.68 -0.59
CA ASP A 91 -0.38 -0.36 -0.24
C ASP A 91 -0.65 -1.70 -0.93
N GLU A 92 -1.90 -2.15 -0.90
CA GLU A 92 -2.34 -3.38 -1.54
C GLU A 92 -1.98 -3.37 -3.03
N ARG A 93 -2.22 -2.24 -3.71
CA ARG A 93 -1.89 -2.06 -5.13
C ARG A 93 -0.41 -1.93 -5.41
N LEU A 94 0.36 -1.35 -4.49
CA LEU A 94 1.80 -1.23 -4.66
C LEU A 94 2.47 -2.62 -4.67
N ALA A 95 1.88 -3.62 -4.00
CA ALA A 95 2.35 -5.01 -3.99
C ALA A 95 3.88 -5.13 -3.76
N ILE A 96 4.46 -4.19 -3.02
CA ILE A 96 5.92 -4.12 -2.84
C ILE A 96 6.31 -5.15 -1.79
N GLY A 97 7.28 -5.99 -2.15
CA GLY A 97 7.81 -7.02 -1.28
C GLY A 97 7.96 -8.34 -2.02
N THR A 98 8.63 -9.27 -1.38
CA THR A 98 8.84 -10.62 -1.90
C THR A 98 8.00 -11.63 -1.13
N VAL A 99 7.50 -12.63 -1.83
CA VAL A 99 6.85 -13.81 -1.23
C VAL A 99 7.68 -15.05 -1.53
N SER A 100 7.60 -16.04 -0.63
CA SER A 100 8.19 -17.35 -0.87
C SER A 100 7.12 -18.31 -1.38
N VAL A 101 7.32 -18.83 -2.60
CA VAL A 101 6.43 -19.82 -3.20
C VAL A 101 7.08 -21.19 -3.07
N ARG A 102 6.28 -22.17 -2.64
CA ARG A 102 6.71 -23.56 -2.45
C ARG A 102 5.74 -24.51 -3.14
N LEU A 103 6.19 -25.14 -4.21
CA LEU A 103 5.43 -26.19 -4.90
C LEU A 103 5.92 -27.56 -4.42
N ILE A 104 4.99 -28.45 -4.08
CA ILE A 104 5.29 -29.83 -3.68
C ILE A 104 4.79 -30.76 -4.77
N ILE A 105 5.70 -31.47 -5.42
CA ILE A 105 5.42 -32.22 -6.65
C ILE A 105 5.92 -33.66 -6.50
N SER A 106 5.08 -34.65 -6.82
CA SER A 106 5.46 -36.07 -6.73
C SER A 106 6.09 -36.63 -8.02
N ARG A 107 6.05 -35.88 -9.12
CA ARG A 107 6.71 -36.17 -10.41
C ARG A 107 8.01 -35.37 -10.56
N ASP A 108 8.86 -35.74 -11.51
CA ASP A 108 10.09 -35.00 -11.77
C ASP A 108 9.78 -33.54 -12.20
N PRO A 109 10.28 -32.52 -11.48
CA PRO A 109 9.94 -31.12 -11.76
C PRO A 109 10.84 -30.45 -12.80
N THR A 110 11.73 -31.19 -13.47
CA THR A 110 12.78 -30.62 -14.36
C THR A 110 12.21 -29.69 -15.43
N GLU A 111 11.18 -30.14 -16.17
CA GLU A 111 10.54 -29.33 -17.22
C GLU A 111 9.89 -28.04 -16.64
N LEU A 112 9.24 -28.15 -15.49
CA LEU A 112 8.62 -27.01 -14.82
C LEU A 112 9.68 -25.98 -14.38
N ILE A 113 10.80 -26.46 -13.83
CA ILE A 113 11.91 -25.59 -13.40
C ILE A 113 12.46 -24.84 -14.62
N GLU A 114 12.63 -25.51 -15.76
CA GLU A 114 13.09 -24.86 -16.99
C GLU A 114 12.12 -23.75 -17.46
N LYS A 115 10.80 -24.01 -17.48
CA LYS A 115 9.80 -23.00 -17.85
C LYS A 115 9.84 -21.78 -16.91
N LEU A 116 9.92 -22.02 -15.60
CA LEU A 116 10.01 -20.95 -14.61
C LEU A 116 11.30 -20.14 -14.73
N CYS A 117 12.44 -20.79 -14.95
CA CYS A 117 13.72 -20.12 -15.20
C CYS A 117 13.69 -19.28 -16.49
N GLN A 118 13.09 -19.79 -17.57
CA GLN A 118 12.92 -19.05 -18.83
C GLN A 118 12.03 -17.81 -18.67
N ALA A 119 11.05 -17.86 -17.77
CA ALA A 119 10.22 -16.72 -17.40
C ALA A 119 10.92 -15.70 -16.46
N GLY A 120 12.18 -15.96 -16.09
CA GLY A 120 12.99 -15.06 -15.26
C GLY A 120 12.88 -15.32 -13.76
N PHE A 121 12.21 -16.39 -13.32
CA PHE A 121 12.11 -16.73 -11.90
C PHE A 121 13.35 -17.49 -11.41
N GLY A 122 13.90 -17.08 -10.27
CA GLY A 122 14.94 -17.83 -9.57
C GLY A 122 14.34 -19.01 -8.82
N VAL A 123 14.73 -20.23 -9.17
CA VAL A 123 14.12 -21.46 -8.63
C VAL A 123 15.17 -22.39 -8.04
N THR A 124 14.86 -22.99 -6.89
CA THR A 124 15.68 -24.01 -6.23
C THR A 124 14.90 -25.32 -6.13
N LYS A 125 15.52 -26.43 -6.59
CA LYS A 125 15.00 -27.79 -6.42
C LYS A 125 15.54 -28.39 -5.12
N ILE A 126 14.66 -28.98 -4.32
CA ILE A 126 14.99 -29.74 -3.13
C ILE A 126 14.36 -31.13 -3.25
N ASP A 127 15.17 -32.18 -3.18
CA ASP A 127 14.66 -33.55 -3.12
C ASP A 127 14.01 -33.79 -1.75
N ALA A 128 12.79 -34.33 -1.74
CA ALA A 128 12.00 -34.54 -0.54
C ALA A 128 11.34 -35.92 -0.52
N THR A 129 10.87 -36.32 0.66
CA THR A 129 10.09 -37.56 0.82
C THR A 129 8.81 -37.21 1.57
N GLY A 130 7.67 -37.50 0.95
CA GLY A 130 6.36 -37.35 1.56
C GLY A 130 5.81 -38.68 2.07
N ALA A 131 4.68 -38.64 2.75
CA ALA A 131 3.99 -39.84 3.24
C ALA A 131 3.62 -40.84 2.12
N ARG A 132 3.48 -40.35 0.87
CA ARG A 132 3.17 -41.13 -0.33
C ARG A 132 4.42 -41.54 -1.15
N GLY A 133 5.62 -41.32 -0.63
CA GLY A 133 6.88 -41.65 -1.30
C GLY A 133 7.65 -40.42 -1.79
N LYS A 134 8.45 -40.59 -2.84
CA LYS A 134 9.35 -39.55 -3.36
C LYS A 134 8.58 -38.29 -3.78
N ALA A 135 9.10 -37.13 -3.39
CA ALA A 135 8.56 -35.83 -3.76
C ALA A 135 9.70 -34.85 -4.04
N TYR A 136 9.35 -33.70 -4.61
CA TYR A 136 10.27 -32.61 -4.86
C TYR A 136 9.62 -31.34 -4.37
N ILE A 137 10.43 -30.48 -3.76
CA ILE A 137 10.04 -29.14 -3.39
C ILE A 137 10.71 -28.18 -4.36
N VAL A 138 9.90 -27.42 -5.08
CA VAL A 138 10.35 -26.32 -5.93
C VAL A 138 10.11 -25.03 -5.16
N TYR A 139 11.19 -24.32 -4.85
CA TYR A 139 11.15 -23.13 -4.01
C TYR A 139 11.62 -21.90 -4.80
N SER A 140 10.87 -20.80 -4.69
CA SER A 140 11.22 -19.54 -5.33
C SER A 140 10.89 -18.36 -4.42
N ILE A 141 11.68 -17.29 -4.51
CA ILE A 141 11.39 -16.01 -3.88
C ILE A 141 11.13 -15.02 -5.00
N ILE A 142 9.89 -14.55 -5.11
CA ILE A 142 9.43 -13.70 -6.22
C ILE A 142 8.80 -12.42 -5.68
N ASN A 143 8.69 -11.36 -6.49
CA ASN A 143 7.93 -10.20 -6.06
C ASN A 143 6.45 -10.56 -5.97
N ARG A 144 5.75 -9.97 -4.99
CA ARG A 144 4.32 -10.27 -4.78
C ARG A 144 3.46 -9.98 -6.02
N LYS A 145 3.84 -8.99 -6.83
CA LYS A 145 3.18 -8.65 -8.10
C LYS A 145 3.32 -9.72 -9.19
N GLU A 146 4.27 -10.64 -9.07
CA GLU A 146 4.60 -11.67 -10.09
C GLU A 146 4.00 -13.04 -9.73
N VAL A 147 3.25 -13.12 -8.62
CA VAL A 147 2.65 -14.38 -8.13
C VAL A 147 1.67 -14.96 -9.13
N GLU A 148 0.80 -14.15 -9.72
CA GLU A 148 -0.19 -14.62 -10.70
C GLU A 148 0.48 -15.20 -11.95
N ASP A 149 1.56 -14.57 -12.44
CA ASP A 149 2.33 -15.07 -13.57
C ASP A 149 3.06 -16.38 -13.22
N PHE A 150 3.62 -16.47 -12.02
CA PHE A 150 4.27 -17.69 -11.52
C PHE A 150 3.28 -18.85 -11.39
N GLU A 151 2.09 -18.61 -10.81
CA GLU A 151 1.04 -19.62 -10.66
C GLU A 151 0.51 -20.10 -12.00
N ARG A 152 0.33 -19.20 -12.99
CA ARG A 152 -0.09 -19.57 -14.34
C ARG A 152 0.88 -20.57 -14.96
N ILE A 153 2.18 -20.29 -14.90
CA ILE A 153 3.22 -21.18 -15.46
C ILE A 153 3.30 -22.50 -14.67
N ALA A 154 3.08 -22.47 -13.35
CA ALA A 154 3.14 -23.64 -12.50
C ALA A 154 1.97 -24.63 -12.72
N LEU A 155 0.84 -24.16 -13.24
CA LEU A 155 -0.38 -24.94 -13.47
C LEU A 155 -0.50 -25.47 -14.91
N GLU A 156 0.32 -24.98 -15.85
CA GLU A 156 0.42 -25.48 -17.23
C GLU A 156 1.21 -26.81 -17.33
#